data_AF-A0A3D0H3Z3-F1
#
_entry.id   AF-A0A3D0H3Z3-F1
#
_cell.length_a   1.000
_cell.length_b   1.000
_cell.length_c   1.000
_cell.angle_alpha   90.00
_cell.angle_beta   90.00
_cell.angle_gamma   90.00
#
_symmetry.space_group_name_H-M   'P 1'
#
loop_
_entity.id
_entity.type
_entity.pdbx_description
1 polymer ?
#
loop_
_entity_poly.entity_id
_entity_poly.type
_entity_poly.pdbx_seq_one_letter_code
_entity_poly.pdbx_strand_id
1 'polypeptide(L)'
;QVQPCGYLELDCGNIREKPFREIWEESEIFRQLRNPSLYQGKCGHCEYLRVCGGCRARAYESTGDYLAPEPLCLYQPRPRQTC
;
A
#
# COMPACT_ATOMS: atom_id res chain seq x y z
N GLN A 1 16.50 -7.25 8.00
CA GLN A 1 15.55 -6.64 7.05
C GLN A 1 14.19 -6.52 7.71
N VAL A 2 13.47 -5.44 7.44
CA VAL A 2 12.09 -5.17 7.85
C VAL A 2 11.23 -5.13 6.60
N GLN A 3 10.03 -5.70 6.68
CA GLN A 3 9.09 -5.82 5.56
C GLN A 3 7.69 -5.39 6.04
N PRO A 4 6.79 -4.92 5.15
CA PRO A 4 5.43 -4.54 5.56
C PRO A 4 4.53 -5.72 5.90
N CYS A 5 4.77 -6.87 5.28
CA CYS A 5 4.01 -8.11 5.43
C CYS A 5 4.89 -9.29 5.02
N GLY A 6 4.68 -10.48 5.61
CA GLY A 6 5.44 -11.68 5.26
C GLY A 6 5.24 -12.20 3.83
N TYR A 7 4.31 -11.63 3.06
CA TYR A 7 4.09 -11.96 1.65
C TYR A 7 4.49 -10.81 0.71
N LEU A 8 4.99 -9.68 1.24
CA LEU A 8 5.40 -8.52 0.46
C LEU A 8 6.88 -8.26 0.71
N GLU A 9 7.72 -8.89 -0.11
CA GLU A 9 9.18 -8.77 -0.06
C GLU A 9 9.63 -7.41 -0.60
N LEU A 10 9.44 -6.36 0.22
CA LEU A 10 9.97 -5.04 0.00
C LEU A 10 10.98 -4.71 1.09
N ASP A 11 12.16 -4.25 0.69
CA ASP A 11 13.16 -3.81 1.65
C ASP A 11 12.79 -2.45 2.22
N CYS A 12 12.29 -2.43 3.46
CA CYS A 12 11.98 -1.20 4.16
C CYS A 12 13.14 -0.69 5.03
N GLY A 13 14.24 -1.45 5.13
CA GLY A 13 15.39 -1.15 5.97
C GLY A 13 15.85 -2.34 6.83
N ASN A 14 16.93 -2.15 7.59
CA ASN A 14 17.55 -3.21 8.38
C ASN A 14 17.81 -2.78 9.83
N ILE A 15 17.28 -3.54 10.80
CA ILE A 15 17.44 -3.25 12.24
C ILE A 15 18.89 -3.32 12.75
N ARG A 16 19.80 -3.93 11.96
CA ARG A 16 21.24 -3.96 12.26
C ARG A 16 21.93 -2.63 11.91
N GLU A 17 21.27 -1.80 11.12
CA GLU A 17 21.81 -0.53 10.60
C GLU A 17 21.10 0.69 11.21
N LYS A 18 19.78 0.60 11.44
CA LYS A 18 18.94 1.69 11.95
C LYS A 18 17.99 1.20 13.05
N PRO A 19 17.64 2.03 14.05
CA PRO A 19 16.59 1.70 15.01
C PRO A 19 15.26 1.37 14.34
N PHE A 20 14.52 0.40 14.86
CA PHE A 20 13.22 0.01 14.29
C PHE A 20 12.25 1.19 14.17
N ARG A 21 12.25 2.11 15.14
CA ARG A 21 11.39 3.30 15.12
C ARG A 21 11.66 4.17 13.89
N GLU A 22 12.93 4.41 13.58
CA GLU A 22 13.33 5.21 12.40
C GLU A 22 12.87 4.52 11.11
N ILE A 23 13.10 3.20 10.99
CA ILE A 23 12.62 2.41 9.85
C ILE A 23 11.09 2.52 9.73
N TRP A 24 10.38 2.34 10.84
CA TRP A 24 8.91 2.39 10.86
C TRP A 24 8.36 3.76 10.51
N GLU A 25 8.96 4.85 10.97
CA GLU A 25 8.45 6.22 10.78
C GLU A 25 8.90 6.82 9.43
N GLU A 26 10.13 6.54 8.99
CA GLU A 26 10.80 7.28 7.91
C GLU A 26 10.96 6.51 6.60
N SER A 27 10.88 5.17 6.62
CA SER A 27 10.97 4.36 5.39
C SER A 27 9.93 4.82 4.35
N GLU A 28 10.40 5.05 3.13
CA GLU A 28 9.55 5.52 2.03
C GLU A 28 8.36 4.59 1.81
N ILE A 29 8.58 3.28 1.77
CA ILE A 29 7.53 2.28 1.55
C ILE A 29 6.46 2.37 2.64
N PHE A 30 6.84 2.45 3.92
CA PHE A 30 5.87 2.58 5.01
C PHE A 30 5.11 3.91 4.96
N ARG A 31 5.78 5.00 4.57
CA ARG A 31 5.11 6.30 4.37
C ARG A 31 4.13 6.25 3.22
N GLN A 32 4.48 5.61 2.11
CA GLN A 32 3.61 5.45 0.96
C GLN A 32 2.39 4.59 1.28
N LEU A 33 2.58 3.43 1.92
CA LEU A 33 1.50 2.51 2.32
C LEU A 33 0.50 3.16 3.29
N ARG A 34 0.97 4.09 4.13
CA ARG A 34 0.13 4.87 5.07
C ARG A 34 -0.44 6.15 4.47
N ASN A 35 -0.19 6.43 3.19
CA ASN A 35 -0.75 7.59 2.50
C ASN A 35 -1.84 7.15 1.50
N PRO A 36 -3.13 7.26 1.87
CA PRO A 36 -4.24 6.91 0.99
C PRO A 36 -4.24 7.68 -0.34
N SER A 37 -3.69 8.90 -0.40
CA SER A 37 -3.72 9.71 -1.63
C SER A 37 -2.86 9.13 -2.76
N LEU A 38 -1.98 8.17 -2.46
CA LEU A 38 -1.09 7.55 -3.45
C LEU A 38 -1.68 6.27 -4.06
N TYR A 39 -2.79 5.76 -3.54
CA TYR A 39 -3.41 4.55 -4.07
C TYR A 39 -4.03 4.84 -5.43
N GLN A 40 -3.81 3.93 -6.37
CA GLN A 40 -4.13 4.15 -7.77
C GLN A 40 -5.45 3.47 -8.17
N GLY A 41 -5.90 3.76 -9.40
CA GLY A 41 -7.09 3.16 -10.00
C GLY A 41 -8.33 3.31 -9.14
N LYS A 42 -9.14 2.25 -9.06
CA LYS A 42 -10.39 2.26 -8.29
C LYS A 42 -10.18 2.54 -6.79
N CYS A 43 -9.02 2.16 -6.24
CA CYS A 43 -8.73 2.39 -4.83
C CYS A 43 -8.56 3.88 -4.53
N GLY A 44 -8.01 4.67 -5.47
CA GLY A 44 -7.76 6.10 -5.29
C GLY A 44 -8.99 7.00 -5.10
N HIS A 45 -10.19 6.49 -5.38
CA HIS A 45 -11.46 7.18 -5.10
C HIS A 45 -12.45 6.32 -4.31
N CYS A 46 -11.99 5.21 -3.74
CA CYS A 46 -12.85 4.28 -3.01
C CYS A 46 -13.28 4.84 -1.66
N GLU A 47 -14.59 4.83 -1.36
CA GLU A 47 -15.12 5.27 -0.06
C GLU A 47 -14.58 4.45 1.13
N TYR A 48 -14.08 3.23 0.89
CA TYR A 48 -13.55 2.34 1.92
C TYR A 48 -12.04 2.42 2.09
N LEU A 49 -11.33 3.27 1.34
CA LEU A 49 -9.85 3.25 1.31
C LEU A 49 -9.21 3.39 2.71
N ARG A 50 -9.84 4.13 3.62
CA ARG A 50 -9.34 4.34 4.99
C ARG A 50 -9.37 3.10 5.86
N VAL A 51 -10.18 2.10 5.51
CA VAL A 51 -10.33 0.84 6.27
C VAL A 51 -9.89 -0.38 5.48
N CYS A 52 -9.91 -0.29 4.14
CA CYS A 52 -9.52 -1.34 3.23
C CYS A 52 -8.65 -0.76 2.12
N GLY A 53 -7.44 -1.28 1.95
CA GLY A 53 -6.61 -1.02 0.77
C GLY A 53 -6.53 -2.22 -0.17
N GLY A 54 -7.10 -3.38 0.20
CA GLY A 54 -6.79 -4.67 -0.40
C GLY A 54 -5.41 -5.20 0.00
N CYS A 55 -5.11 -6.45 -0.34
CA CYS A 55 -3.80 -7.05 -0.10
C CYS A 55 -2.72 -6.39 -0.99
N ARG A 56 -1.71 -5.78 -0.36
CA ARG A 56 -0.62 -5.09 -1.07
C ARG A 56 0.37 -6.07 -1.71
N ALA A 57 0.53 -7.26 -1.11
CA ALA A 57 1.29 -8.37 -1.69
C ALA A 57 0.71 -8.81 -3.05
N ARG A 58 -0.61 -9.04 -3.13
CA ARG A 58 -1.27 -9.42 -4.39
C ARG A 58 -1.23 -8.33 -5.45
N ALA A 59 -1.36 -7.07 -5.04
CA ALA A 59 -1.18 -5.95 -5.96
C ALA A 59 0.22 -5.98 -6.57
N TYR A 60 1.26 -6.05 -5.72
CA TYR A 60 2.65 -6.09 -6.15
C TYR A 60 2.99 -7.32 -7.01
N GLU A 61 2.54 -8.52 -6.63
CA GLU A 61 2.73 -9.74 -7.43
C GLU A 61 2.12 -9.59 -8.84
N SER A 62 0.91 -9.04 -8.91
CA SER A 62 0.17 -8.95 -10.17
C SER A 62 0.66 -7.82 -11.09
N THR A 63 1.18 -6.73 -10.55
CA THR A 63 1.45 -5.50 -11.33
C THR A 63 2.88 -4.97 -11.20
N GLY A 64 3.65 -5.45 -10.22
CA GLY A 64 4.91 -4.82 -9.81
C GLY A 64 4.74 -3.52 -9.01
N ASP A 65 3.50 -3.13 -8.66
CA ASP A 65 3.19 -1.91 -7.94
C ASP A 65 2.28 -2.19 -6.74
N TYR A 66 2.81 -2.02 -5.53
CA TYR A 66 2.08 -2.25 -4.28
C TYR A 66 1.01 -1.19 -3.96
N LEU A 67 0.99 -0.07 -4.69
CA LEU A 67 -0.04 0.97 -4.61
C LEU A 67 -1.15 0.78 -5.66
N ALA A 68 -1.01 -0.19 -6.57
CA ALA A 68 -2.04 -0.55 -7.51
C ALA A 68 -3.27 -1.17 -6.82
N PRO A 69 -4.44 -1.17 -7.50
CA PRO A 69 -5.60 -1.93 -7.06
C PRO A 69 -5.27 -3.41 -6.87
N GLU A 70 -5.79 -3.99 -5.79
CA GLU A 70 -5.71 -5.44 -5.60
C GLU A 70 -6.65 -6.16 -6.58
N PRO A 71 -6.18 -7.16 -7.34
CA PRO A 71 -6.92 -7.71 -8.49
C PRO A 71 -8.16 -8.53 -8.12
N LEU A 72 -8.23 -9.13 -6.93
CA LEU A 72 -9.38 -9.94 -6.51
C LEU A 72 -10.49 -9.15 -5.81
N CYS A 73 -10.29 -7.84 -5.62
CA CYS A 73 -11.34 -6.99 -5.10
C CYS A 73 -12.46 -6.88 -6.15
N LEU A 74 -13.65 -7.37 -5.86
CA LEU A 74 -14.81 -7.28 -6.78
C LEU A 74 -15.58 -5.96 -6.64
N TYR A 75 -15.31 -5.19 -5.58
CA TYR A 75 -16.01 -3.94 -5.31
C TYR A 75 -15.69 -2.88 -6.37
N GLN A 76 -16.73 -2.18 -6.82
CA GLN A 76 -16.66 -1.02 -7.71
C GLN A 76 -17.09 0.22 -6.92
N PRO A 77 -16.17 1.17 -6.68
CA PRO A 77 -16.51 2.38 -5.96
C PRO A 77 -17.38 3.30 -6.81
N ARG A 78 -18.10 4.21 -6.13
CA ARG A 78 -18.97 5.17 -6.82
C ARG A 78 -18.17 6.04 -7.77
N PRO A 79 -18.73 6.42 -8.94
CA PRO A 79 -18.08 7.33 -9.86
C PRO A 79 -17.69 8.61 -9.12
N ARG A 80 -16.50 9.12 -9.41
CA ARG A 80 -16.05 10.41 -8.89
C ARG A 80 -17.01 11.46 -9.42
N GLN A 81 -17.80 12.08 -8.54
CA GLN A 81 -18.66 13.19 -8.95
C GLN A 81 -17.76 14.35 -9.36
N THR A 82 -17.62 14.56 -10.66
CA THR A 82 -17.02 15.77 -11.21
C THR A 82 -18.04 16.88 -11.08
N CYS A 83 -17.70 17.91 -10.31
CA CYS A 83 -18.44 19.18 -10.29
C CYS A 83 -18.22 19.93 -11.60
#